data_AF-A0A1C6VP10-F1
#
_entry.id   AF-A0A1C6VP10-F1
#
_cell.length_a   1.000
_cell.length_b   1.000
_cell.length_c   1.000
_cell.angle_alpha   90.00
_cell.angle_beta   90.00
_cell.angle_gamma   90.00
#
_symmetry.space_group_name_H-M   'P 1'
#
loop_
_entity.id
_entity.type
_entity.pdbx_description
1 polymer ?
#
loop_
_entity_poly.entity_id
_entity_poly.type
_entity_poly.pdbx_seq_one_letter_code
_entity_poly.pdbx_strand_id
1 'polypeptide(L)'
;MENFARLLKESWALVEEHRERLSGHFYARLFLLDPELRKLFPVQMSGQGDRILDAIVTATQTVGDPESFDEYLRALGRDHRKYHVDAAHYETMGVALLDALRSTVGDGWNLEYDQAWREAYASICERMLAGAAADGNPPYWHAEVLTHERYGADTAVLTVRALQHPLPWRAGQYVSIEAPRHHPRVWRTYSVANAPNDDNVLEFHVRTPAGAAGWVSGALVRRTKPGDLLRVAAPMGSMTLDRSSDRDILCVAGGVGLAPIKALVEELTQVNRTRWVHVFYGVRRPEELYGLPGLEGLVAAHPWLSVTPACSEDPDFDGELGDISEVVTRYGPWTTHDCYVSGSAPMVRATLRALAADDVPPDHIRYDTFGNL
;
A
#
# COMPACT_ATOMS: atom_id res chain seq x y z
N MET A 1 0.40 32.20 5.52
CA MET A 1 0.63 30.77 5.77
C MET A 1 0.89 30.45 7.24
N GLU A 2 1.76 31.19 7.93
CA GLU A 2 2.12 30.92 9.33
C GLU A 2 0.93 30.99 10.31
N ASN A 3 0.06 32.00 10.17
CA ASN A 3 -1.17 32.11 10.97
C ASN A 3 -2.18 30.98 10.67
N PHE A 4 -2.26 30.55 9.41
CA PHE A 4 -3.21 29.54 8.93
C PHE A 4 -2.86 28.14 9.45
N ALA A 5 -1.60 27.72 9.31
CA ALA A 5 -1.13 26.44 9.83
C ALA A 5 -1.22 26.37 11.37
N ARG A 6 -0.99 27.50 12.05
CA ARG A 6 -1.16 27.60 13.51
C ARG A 6 -2.61 27.34 13.92
N LEU A 7 -3.59 27.99 13.29
CA LEU A 7 -5.02 27.80 13.60
C LEU A 7 -5.48 26.35 13.42
N LEU A 8 -5.05 25.67 12.36
CA LEU A 8 -5.35 24.26 12.13
C LEU A 8 -4.75 23.36 13.21
N LYS A 9 -3.49 23.60 13.60
CA LYS A 9 -2.81 22.81 14.66
C LYS A 9 -3.44 23.02 16.04
N GLU A 10 -3.70 24.28 16.42
CA GLU A 10 -4.32 24.60 17.70
C GLU A 10 -5.71 23.98 17.82
N SER A 11 -6.56 24.15 16.80
CA SER A 11 -7.90 23.58 16.80
C SER A 11 -7.90 22.05 16.71
N TRP A 12 -6.92 21.44 16.03
CA TRP A 12 -6.76 19.98 16.02
C TRP A 12 -6.40 19.43 17.40
N ALA A 13 -5.50 20.09 18.13
CA ALA A 13 -5.12 19.67 19.48
C ALA A 13 -6.32 19.59 20.45
N LEU A 14 -7.37 20.39 20.22
CA LEU A 14 -8.61 20.36 21.00
C LEU A 14 -9.48 19.11 20.76
N VAL A 15 -9.29 18.40 19.65
CA VAL A 15 -10.09 17.21 19.30
C VAL A 15 -9.30 15.91 19.33
N GLU A 16 -7.98 15.98 19.51
CA GLU A 16 -7.07 14.83 19.43
C GLU A 16 -7.35 13.75 20.48
N GLU A 17 -7.74 14.12 21.69
CA GLU A 17 -8.14 13.16 22.74
C GLU A 17 -9.58 12.63 22.54
N HIS A 18 -10.31 13.14 21.55
CA HIS A 18 -11.73 12.87 21.30
C HIS A 18 -12.00 12.27 19.92
N ARG A 19 -11.02 11.61 19.30
CA ARG A 19 -11.10 11.04 17.94
C ARG A 19 -12.28 10.10 17.71
N GLU A 20 -12.59 9.24 18.67
CA GLU A 20 -13.74 8.32 18.56
C GLU A 20 -15.07 9.09 18.50
N ARG A 21 -15.25 10.08 19.39
CA ARG A 21 -16.43 10.95 19.39
C ARG A 21 -16.53 11.78 18.12
N LEU A 22 -15.41 12.35 17.66
CA LEU A 22 -15.36 13.16 16.43
C LEU A 22 -15.77 12.34 15.21
N SER A 23 -15.18 11.16 15.02
CA SER A 23 -15.50 10.29 13.89
C SER A 23 -16.92 9.75 13.96
N GLY A 24 -17.41 9.40 15.15
CA GLY A 24 -18.80 8.99 15.37
C GLY A 24 -19.79 10.09 14.98
N HIS A 25 -19.56 11.33 15.43
CA HIS A 25 -20.38 12.49 15.04
C HIS A 25 -20.31 12.71 13.53
N PHE A 26 -19.12 12.72 12.94
CA PHE A 26 -18.92 12.94 11.51
C PHE A 26 -19.77 11.99 10.66
N TYR A 27 -19.69 10.67 10.89
CA TYR A 27 -20.46 9.72 10.10
C TYR A 27 -21.95 9.77 10.38
N ALA A 28 -22.36 9.98 11.64
CA ALA A 28 -23.76 10.15 11.98
C ALA A 28 -24.35 11.37 11.24
N ARG A 29 -23.62 12.49 11.24
CA ARG A 29 -24.02 13.71 10.55
C ARG A 29 -24.03 13.54 9.04
N LEU A 30 -23.00 12.90 8.47
CA LEU A 30 -22.89 12.63 7.04
C LEU A 30 -24.10 11.85 6.52
N PHE A 31 -24.46 10.75 7.17
CA PHE A 31 -25.57 9.90 6.74
C PHE A 31 -26.96 10.47 7.08
N LEU A 32 -27.04 11.44 8.00
CA LEU A 32 -28.26 12.22 8.22
C LEU A 32 -28.46 13.30 7.15
N LEU A 33 -27.36 13.93 6.69
CA LEU A 33 -27.41 14.93 5.62
C LEU A 33 -27.73 14.29 4.27
N ASP A 34 -27.10 13.15 3.96
CA ASP A 34 -27.34 12.37 2.76
C ASP A 34 -27.29 10.87 3.06
N PRO A 35 -28.46 10.20 3.20
CA PRO A 35 -28.53 8.77 3.44
C PRO A 35 -27.95 7.90 2.31
N GLU A 36 -27.91 8.39 1.07
CA GLU A 36 -27.43 7.61 -0.08
C GLU A 36 -25.91 7.39 -0.03
N LEU A 37 -25.17 8.34 0.58
CA LEU A 37 -23.73 8.21 0.83
C LEU A 37 -23.37 6.94 1.59
N ARG A 38 -24.28 6.39 2.41
CA ARG A 38 -24.02 5.15 3.15
C ARG A 38 -23.62 3.98 2.24
N LYS A 39 -24.09 3.96 0.99
CA LYS A 39 -23.81 2.91 -0.01
C LYS A 39 -22.37 2.94 -0.53
N LEU A 40 -21.64 4.03 -0.29
CA LEU A 40 -20.23 4.17 -0.67
C LEU A 40 -19.28 3.55 0.37
N PHE A 41 -19.75 3.31 1.59
CA PHE A 41 -18.96 2.82 2.71
C PHE A 41 -19.17 1.32 2.97
N PRO A 42 -18.18 0.62 3.55
CA PRO A 42 -18.33 -0.78 3.95
C PRO A 42 -19.46 -0.98 4.97
N VAL A 43 -19.99 -2.20 5.05
CA VAL A 43 -21.03 -2.55 6.03
C VAL A 43 -20.52 -2.36 7.46
N GLN A 44 -19.31 -2.85 7.72
CA GLN A 44 -18.66 -2.68 9.02
C GLN A 44 -17.69 -1.50 8.97
N MET A 45 -17.89 -0.56 9.90
CA MET A 45 -17.21 0.74 9.97
C MET A 45 -16.11 0.82 11.05
N SER A 46 -15.82 -0.28 11.74
CA SER A 46 -14.76 -0.33 12.77
C SER A 46 -13.41 0.07 12.17
N GLY A 47 -12.72 1.05 12.78
CA GLY A 47 -11.43 1.60 12.32
C GLY A 47 -11.52 2.49 11.06
N GLN A 48 -12.72 2.71 10.51
CA GLN A 48 -12.92 3.61 9.36
C GLN A 48 -12.93 5.09 9.79
N GLY A 49 -13.25 5.38 11.05
CA GLY A 49 -13.08 6.70 11.67
C GLY A 49 -11.62 7.12 11.72
N ASP A 50 -10.75 6.24 12.23
CA ASP A 50 -9.32 6.51 12.39
C ASP A 50 -8.66 6.87 11.06
N ARG A 51 -8.98 6.15 9.97
CA ARG A 51 -8.42 6.43 8.63
C ARG A 51 -8.72 7.83 8.10
N ILE A 52 -9.96 8.31 8.26
CA ILE A 52 -10.32 9.67 7.81
C ILE A 52 -9.58 10.70 8.66
N LEU A 53 -9.53 10.47 9.96
CA LEU A 53 -8.84 11.39 10.87
C LEU A 53 -7.34 11.40 10.61
N ASP A 54 -6.72 10.26 10.32
CA ASP A 54 -5.31 10.16 9.94
C ASP A 54 -5.04 10.93 8.63
N ALA A 55 -5.90 10.78 7.61
CA ALA A 55 -5.76 11.54 6.36
C ALA A 55 -5.87 13.07 6.60
N ILE A 56 -6.78 13.49 7.48
CA ILE A 56 -6.92 14.90 7.88
C ILE A 56 -5.68 15.38 8.66
N VAL A 57 -5.14 14.56 9.56
CA VAL A 57 -3.90 14.86 10.30
C VAL A 57 -2.73 15.01 9.33
N THR A 58 -2.54 14.05 8.43
CA THR A 58 -1.51 14.14 7.39
C THR A 58 -1.68 15.43 6.59
N ALA A 59 -2.90 15.74 6.17
CA ALA A 59 -3.16 16.97 5.42
C ALA A 59 -2.85 18.25 6.20
N THR A 60 -3.09 18.28 7.52
CA THR A 60 -2.75 19.45 8.36
C THR A 60 -1.26 19.54 8.70
N GLN A 61 -0.56 18.41 8.79
CA GLN A 61 0.87 18.34 9.09
C GLN A 61 1.75 18.67 7.86
N THR A 62 1.32 18.29 6.65
CA THR A 62 2.08 18.49 5.39
C THR A 62 1.92 19.89 4.79
N VAL A 63 1.16 20.80 5.42
CA VAL A 63 0.99 22.22 4.97
C VAL A 63 2.34 22.96 4.83
N GLY A 64 3.42 22.47 5.44
CA GLY A 64 4.77 23.05 5.34
C GLY A 64 5.51 22.77 4.02
N ASP A 65 5.05 21.83 3.19
CA ASP A 65 5.66 21.48 1.89
C ASP A 65 4.58 21.48 0.77
N PRO A 66 4.35 22.65 0.14
CA PRO A 66 3.23 22.81 -0.79
C PRO A 66 3.29 21.93 -2.04
N GLU A 67 4.48 21.61 -2.56
CA GLU A 67 4.63 20.85 -3.81
C GLU A 67 4.34 19.36 -3.55
N SER A 68 4.97 18.78 -2.54
CA SER A 68 4.71 17.39 -2.11
C SER A 68 3.23 17.21 -1.71
N PHE A 69 2.65 18.21 -1.05
CA PHE A 69 1.25 18.18 -0.64
C PHE A 69 0.28 18.19 -1.84
N ASP A 70 0.55 19.01 -2.86
CA ASP A 70 -0.28 19.06 -4.07
C ASP A 70 -0.25 17.73 -4.83
N GLU A 71 0.95 17.17 -5.02
CA GLU A 71 1.10 15.87 -5.68
C GLU A 71 0.36 14.76 -4.93
N TYR A 72 0.50 14.72 -3.60
CA TYR A 72 -0.18 13.77 -2.73
C TYR A 72 -1.71 13.88 -2.85
N LEU A 73 -2.28 15.09 -2.73
CA LEU A 73 -3.73 15.27 -2.82
C LEU A 73 -4.30 14.93 -4.19
N ARG A 74 -3.56 15.25 -5.27
CA ARG A 74 -3.97 14.84 -6.62
C ARG A 74 -3.93 13.32 -6.77
N ALA A 75 -2.92 12.65 -6.22
CA ALA A 75 -2.84 11.19 -6.21
C ALA A 75 -3.99 10.57 -5.42
N LEU A 76 -4.31 11.13 -4.25
CA LEU A 76 -5.46 10.69 -3.45
C LEU A 76 -6.78 10.89 -4.19
N GLY A 77 -6.95 12.02 -4.89
CA GLY A 77 -8.10 12.28 -5.75
C GLY A 77 -8.28 11.26 -6.86
N ARG A 78 -7.19 10.88 -7.54
CA ARG A 78 -7.19 9.79 -8.54
C ARG A 78 -7.65 8.47 -7.93
N ASP A 79 -7.08 8.09 -6.78
CA ASP A 79 -7.43 6.85 -6.08
C ASP A 79 -8.90 6.86 -5.61
N HIS A 80 -9.42 8.00 -5.19
CA HIS A 80 -10.78 8.15 -4.70
C HIS A 80 -11.86 7.85 -5.73
N ARG A 81 -11.54 7.92 -7.04
CA ARG A 81 -12.48 7.59 -8.11
C ARG A 81 -13.05 6.18 -7.95
N LYS A 82 -12.28 5.22 -7.40
CA LYS A 82 -12.74 3.83 -7.18
C LYS A 82 -13.94 3.73 -6.24
N TYR A 83 -14.17 4.73 -5.39
CA TYR A 83 -15.33 4.81 -4.51
C TYR A 83 -16.55 5.45 -5.18
N HIS A 84 -16.42 5.97 -6.41
CA HIS A 84 -17.45 6.74 -7.11
C HIS A 84 -17.94 7.98 -6.34
N VAL A 85 -17.04 8.63 -5.62
CA VAL A 85 -17.32 9.96 -5.02
C VAL A 85 -17.27 11.03 -6.11
N ASP A 86 -18.06 12.09 -5.92
CA ASP A 86 -18.17 13.23 -6.84
C ASP A 86 -18.14 14.55 -6.04
N ALA A 87 -18.23 15.68 -6.73
CA ALA A 87 -18.16 16.99 -6.10
C ALA A 87 -19.25 17.23 -5.03
N ALA A 88 -20.49 16.79 -5.27
CA ALA A 88 -21.59 16.97 -4.32
C ALA A 88 -21.38 16.14 -3.05
N HIS A 89 -20.75 14.97 -3.17
CA HIS A 89 -20.35 14.17 -2.02
C HIS A 89 -19.31 14.90 -1.14
N TYR A 90 -18.33 15.58 -1.74
CA TYR A 90 -17.34 16.38 -1.00
C TYR A 90 -18.00 17.57 -0.28
N GLU A 91 -18.93 18.27 -0.92
CA GLU A 91 -19.68 19.36 -0.25
C GLU A 91 -20.38 18.87 1.03
N THR A 92 -21.11 17.76 0.93
CA THR A 92 -21.79 17.14 2.08
C THR A 92 -20.81 16.69 3.17
N MET A 93 -19.68 16.10 2.79
CA MET A 93 -18.62 15.71 3.73
C MET A 93 -18.03 16.93 4.47
N GLY A 94 -17.82 18.06 3.78
CA GLY A 94 -17.33 19.29 4.38
C GLY A 94 -18.25 19.83 5.47
N VAL A 95 -19.56 19.83 5.21
CA VAL A 95 -20.56 20.23 6.22
C VAL A 95 -20.51 19.30 7.43
N ALA A 96 -20.50 17.99 7.21
CA ALA A 96 -20.45 17.00 8.29
C ALA A 96 -19.17 17.10 9.14
N LEU A 97 -18.02 17.34 8.51
CA LEU A 97 -16.73 17.47 9.18
C LEU A 97 -16.68 18.72 10.07
N LEU A 98 -17.08 19.87 9.53
CA LEU A 98 -17.10 21.12 10.29
C LEU A 98 -18.09 21.06 11.46
N ASP A 99 -19.27 20.47 11.26
CA ASP A 99 -20.24 20.25 12.34
C ASP A 99 -19.66 19.33 13.43
N ALA A 100 -18.95 18.26 13.04
CA ALA A 100 -18.32 17.34 13.98
C ALA A 100 -17.18 18.01 14.77
N LEU A 101 -16.34 18.81 14.13
CA LEU A 101 -15.27 19.58 14.79
C LEU A 101 -15.87 20.57 15.81
N ARG A 102 -16.84 21.40 15.39
CA ARG A 102 -17.57 22.32 16.28
C ARG A 102 -18.18 21.62 17.47
N SER A 103 -18.89 20.52 17.22
CA SER A 103 -19.59 19.79 18.29
C SER A 103 -18.65 19.09 19.24
N THR A 104 -17.45 18.70 18.79
CA THR A 104 -16.44 18.06 19.63
C THR A 104 -15.75 19.08 20.53
N VAL A 105 -15.38 20.25 20.00
CA VAL A 105 -14.69 21.31 20.76
C VAL A 105 -15.66 22.10 21.66
N GLY A 106 -16.90 22.33 21.22
CA GLY A 106 -17.89 23.12 21.97
C GLY A 106 -17.50 24.60 22.05
N ASP A 107 -17.60 25.20 23.24
CA ASP A 107 -17.41 26.65 23.47
C ASP A 107 -15.98 27.15 23.14
N GLY A 108 -15.01 26.25 23.03
CA GLY A 108 -13.65 26.58 22.57
C GLY A 108 -13.52 26.82 21.06
N TRP A 109 -14.58 26.54 20.28
CA TRP A 109 -14.56 26.73 18.83
C TRP A 109 -14.89 28.18 18.45
N ASN A 110 -13.94 28.87 17.82
CA ASN A 110 -14.09 30.25 17.40
C ASN A 110 -14.24 30.40 15.87
N LEU A 111 -14.54 31.62 15.42
CA LEU A 111 -14.75 31.93 14.00
C LEU A 111 -13.47 31.77 13.16
N GLU A 112 -12.29 32.03 13.73
CA GLU A 112 -11.02 31.88 13.03
C GLU A 112 -10.71 30.42 12.72
N TYR A 113 -10.98 29.51 13.68
CA TYR A 113 -10.90 28.06 13.46
C TYR A 113 -11.89 27.61 12.39
N ASP A 114 -13.13 28.13 12.44
CA ASP A 114 -14.14 27.82 11.43
C ASP A 114 -13.69 28.16 10.00
N GLN A 115 -13.18 29.37 9.83
CA GLN A 115 -12.71 29.86 8.54
C GLN A 115 -11.47 29.09 8.07
N ALA A 116 -10.50 28.84 8.95
CA ALA A 116 -9.30 28.10 8.61
C ALA A 116 -9.63 26.67 8.12
N TRP A 117 -10.52 25.96 8.79
CA TRP A 117 -10.93 24.61 8.37
C TRP A 117 -11.74 24.60 7.08
N ARG A 118 -12.60 25.60 6.83
CA ARG A 118 -13.31 25.75 5.56
C ARG A 118 -12.35 25.95 4.39
N GLU A 119 -11.39 26.84 4.54
CA GLU A 119 -10.37 27.12 3.53
C GLU A 119 -9.48 25.91 3.27
N ALA A 120 -9.03 25.22 4.34
CA ALA A 120 -8.26 23.98 4.23
C ALA A 120 -9.04 22.87 3.49
N TYR A 121 -10.29 22.65 3.89
CA TYR A 121 -11.13 21.64 3.28
C TYR A 121 -11.40 21.93 1.80
N ALA A 122 -11.70 23.18 1.45
CA ALA A 122 -11.90 23.62 0.06
C ALA A 122 -10.63 23.39 -0.78
N SER A 123 -9.47 23.77 -0.25
CA SER A 123 -8.16 23.57 -0.89
C SER A 123 -7.83 22.08 -1.15
N ILE A 124 -8.18 21.21 -0.21
CA ILE A 124 -8.07 19.75 -0.36
C ILE A 124 -9.00 19.25 -1.47
N CYS A 125 -10.28 19.61 -1.41
CA CYS A 125 -11.28 19.16 -2.38
C CYS A 125 -10.94 19.61 -3.80
N GLU A 126 -10.50 20.85 -3.99
CA GLU A 126 -10.08 21.39 -5.28
C GLU A 126 -8.97 20.53 -5.91
N ARG A 127 -7.93 20.20 -5.14
CA ARG A 127 -6.79 19.39 -5.62
C ARG A 127 -7.17 17.95 -5.89
N MET A 128 -7.99 17.36 -5.02
CA MET A 128 -8.49 16.00 -5.21
C MET A 128 -9.37 15.90 -6.47
N LEU A 129 -10.30 16.85 -6.66
CA LEU A 129 -11.14 16.91 -7.86
C LEU A 129 -10.32 17.16 -9.12
N ALA A 130 -9.32 18.04 -9.08
CA ALA A 130 -8.41 18.27 -10.19
C ALA A 130 -7.58 17.02 -10.53
N GLY A 131 -7.09 16.30 -9.52
CA GLY A 131 -6.41 15.02 -9.68
C GLY A 131 -7.30 13.96 -10.33
N ALA A 132 -8.54 13.84 -9.85
CA ALA A 132 -9.53 12.90 -10.40
C ALA A 132 -9.88 13.22 -11.86
N ALA A 133 -10.08 14.49 -12.20
CA ALA A 133 -10.45 14.93 -13.54
C ALA A 133 -9.32 14.79 -14.57
N ALA A 134 -8.06 14.90 -14.13
CA ALA A 134 -6.89 14.80 -15.00
C ALA A 134 -6.53 13.35 -15.42
N ASP A 135 -7.09 12.34 -14.74
CA ASP A 135 -6.73 10.95 -14.98
C ASP A 135 -7.65 10.31 -16.03
N GLY A 136 -7.07 9.91 -17.17
CA GLY A 136 -7.79 9.25 -18.26
C GLY A 136 -8.14 7.79 -18.00
N ASN A 137 -7.63 7.18 -16.93
CA ASN A 137 -7.89 5.79 -16.60
C ASN A 137 -9.33 5.58 -16.10
N PRO A 138 -9.87 4.34 -16.17
CA PRO A 138 -11.10 4.01 -15.47
C PRO A 138 -10.90 4.09 -13.94
N PRO A 139 -11.98 4.26 -13.15
CA PRO A 139 -11.91 4.24 -11.68
C PRO A 139 -11.31 2.94 -11.10
N TYR A 140 -11.51 1.83 -11.82
CA TYR A 140 -10.92 0.53 -11.58
C TYR A 140 -11.13 -0.33 -12.82
N TRP A 141 -10.36 -1.41 -12.91
CA TRP A 141 -10.53 -2.49 -13.86
C TRP A 141 -11.32 -3.61 -13.19
N HIS A 142 -12.26 -4.21 -13.92
CA HIS A 142 -12.70 -5.55 -13.54
C HIS A 142 -11.58 -6.53 -13.86
N ALA A 143 -11.33 -7.49 -12.99
CA ALA A 143 -10.31 -8.50 -13.21
C ALA A 143 -10.88 -9.90 -12.97
N GLU A 144 -10.74 -10.78 -13.96
CA GLU A 144 -11.16 -12.17 -13.85
C GLU A 144 -10.04 -13.01 -13.25
N VAL A 145 -10.35 -13.78 -12.21
CA VAL A 145 -9.40 -14.72 -11.62
C VAL A 145 -9.17 -15.89 -12.58
N LEU A 146 -7.92 -16.09 -13.00
CA LEU A 146 -7.55 -17.17 -13.90
C LEU A 146 -7.11 -18.41 -13.12
N THR A 147 -6.19 -18.25 -12.17
CA THR A 147 -5.68 -19.33 -11.32
C THR A 147 -5.73 -18.96 -9.85
N HIS A 148 -5.83 -19.99 -9.01
CA HIS A 148 -5.84 -19.88 -7.55
C HIS A 148 -5.09 -21.08 -6.96
N GLU A 149 -3.93 -20.81 -6.37
CA GLU A 149 -3.07 -21.84 -5.80
C GLU A 149 -2.86 -21.55 -4.32
N ARG A 150 -3.19 -22.53 -3.46
CA ARG A 150 -3.05 -22.39 -2.00
C ARG A 150 -1.77 -23.01 -1.52
N TYR A 151 -1.04 -22.27 -0.68
CA TYR A 151 0.15 -22.71 0.02
C TYR A 151 -0.14 -22.71 1.52
N GLY A 152 -0.44 -23.89 2.05
CA GLY A 152 -0.89 -24.04 3.44
C GLY A 152 -2.26 -23.43 3.70
N ALA A 153 -2.49 -23.00 4.95
CA ALA A 153 -3.80 -22.56 5.41
C ALA A 153 -4.09 -21.07 5.10
N ASP A 154 -3.05 -20.24 5.07
CA ASP A 154 -3.15 -18.78 5.15
C ASP A 154 -2.63 -18.04 3.92
N THR A 155 -1.93 -18.71 3.01
CA THR A 155 -1.29 -18.10 1.84
C THR A 155 -1.89 -18.65 0.54
N ALA A 156 -2.08 -17.77 -0.44
CA ALA A 156 -2.48 -18.14 -1.80
C ALA A 156 -1.80 -17.25 -2.85
N VAL A 157 -1.52 -17.82 -4.01
CA VAL A 157 -1.12 -17.10 -5.23
C VAL A 157 -2.30 -17.09 -6.19
N LEU A 158 -2.63 -15.91 -6.69
CA LEU A 158 -3.72 -15.68 -7.63
C LEU A 158 -3.15 -15.07 -8.89
N THR A 159 -3.61 -15.51 -10.05
CA THR A 159 -3.45 -14.73 -11.28
C THR A 159 -4.81 -14.19 -11.70
N VAL A 160 -4.83 -12.95 -12.17
CA VAL A 160 -6.04 -12.31 -12.68
C VAL A 160 -5.75 -11.61 -14.00
N ARG A 161 -6.72 -11.56 -14.89
CA ARG A 161 -6.65 -10.75 -16.11
C ARG A 161 -7.45 -9.48 -15.92
N ALA A 162 -6.81 -8.32 -15.97
CA ALA A 162 -7.53 -7.05 -16.02
C ALA A 162 -8.26 -6.93 -17.37
N LEU A 163 -9.52 -6.54 -17.30
CA LEU A 163 -10.45 -6.46 -18.42
C LEU A 163 -10.66 -5.00 -18.83
N GLN A 164 -11.40 -4.79 -19.93
CA GLN A 164 -11.89 -3.49 -20.42
C GLN A 164 -10.80 -2.62 -21.07
N HIS A 165 -9.67 -2.40 -20.39
CA HIS A 165 -8.56 -1.57 -20.86
C HIS A 165 -7.22 -2.16 -20.42
N PRO A 166 -6.12 -1.86 -21.12
CA PRO A 166 -4.78 -2.12 -20.58
C PRO A 166 -4.62 -1.45 -19.22
N LEU A 167 -4.05 -2.17 -18.25
CA LEU A 167 -3.67 -1.61 -16.95
C LEU A 167 -2.17 -1.28 -17.04
N PRO A 168 -1.75 -0.01 -16.93
CA PRO A 168 -0.34 0.35 -17.04
C PRO A 168 0.36 0.28 -15.68
N TRP A 169 0.95 -0.85 -15.31
CA TRP A 169 1.77 -0.98 -14.08
C TRP A 169 3.26 -1.07 -14.39
N ARG A 170 4.08 -0.82 -13.37
CA ARG A 170 5.52 -1.11 -13.34
C ARG A 170 5.81 -2.17 -12.30
N ALA A 171 6.86 -2.96 -12.52
CA ALA A 171 7.31 -3.93 -11.52
C ALA A 171 7.64 -3.24 -10.18
N GLY A 172 7.26 -3.90 -9.09
CA GLY A 172 7.38 -3.38 -7.73
C GLY A 172 6.25 -2.46 -7.26
N GLN A 173 5.30 -2.10 -8.13
CA GLN A 173 4.08 -1.38 -7.74
C GLN A 173 3.03 -2.28 -7.09
N TYR A 174 2.09 -1.66 -6.41
CA TYR A 174 0.92 -2.31 -5.83
C TYR A 174 -0.38 -1.70 -6.36
N VAL A 175 -1.47 -2.44 -6.20
CA VAL A 175 -2.83 -2.01 -6.55
C VAL A 175 -3.76 -2.22 -5.37
N SER A 176 -4.85 -1.44 -5.29
CA SER A 176 -5.95 -1.77 -4.39
C SER A 176 -6.88 -2.80 -5.03
N ILE A 177 -7.21 -3.87 -4.32
CA ILE A 177 -8.14 -4.91 -4.74
C ILE A 177 -9.39 -4.87 -3.86
N GLU A 178 -10.56 -4.90 -4.50
CA GLU A 178 -11.85 -5.21 -3.90
C GLU A 178 -12.30 -6.60 -4.40
N ALA A 179 -12.90 -7.39 -3.51
CA ALA A 179 -13.58 -8.65 -3.85
C ALA A 179 -15.10 -8.48 -3.63
N PRO A 180 -15.85 -7.91 -4.61
CA PRO A 180 -17.22 -7.43 -4.37
C PRO A 180 -18.19 -8.50 -3.91
N ARG A 181 -17.99 -9.75 -4.37
CA ARG A 181 -18.79 -10.92 -3.98
C ARG A 181 -18.69 -11.26 -2.49
N HIS A 182 -17.60 -10.90 -1.84
CA HIS A 182 -17.27 -11.33 -0.48
C HIS A 182 -17.23 -10.17 0.51
N HIS A 183 -16.61 -9.05 0.13
CA HIS A 183 -16.46 -7.85 0.95
C HIS A 183 -16.60 -6.59 0.08
N PRO A 184 -17.84 -6.23 -0.31
CA PRO A 184 -18.06 -5.01 -1.08
C PRO A 184 -17.62 -3.77 -0.29
N ARG A 185 -17.10 -2.78 -1.01
CA ARG A 185 -16.56 -1.50 -0.54
C ARG A 185 -15.36 -1.61 0.40
N VAL A 186 -14.75 -2.79 0.52
CA VAL A 186 -13.52 -2.98 1.28
C VAL A 186 -12.36 -3.21 0.31
N TRP A 187 -11.47 -2.22 0.24
CA TRP A 187 -10.26 -2.27 -0.60
C TRP A 187 -9.03 -2.57 0.24
N ARG A 188 -8.12 -3.41 -0.26
CA ARG A 188 -6.82 -3.66 0.35
C ARG A 188 -5.72 -3.64 -0.71
N THR A 189 -4.56 -3.14 -0.33
CA THR A 189 -3.41 -3.05 -1.23
C THR A 189 -2.68 -4.39 -1.31
N TYR A 190 -2.29 -4.76 -2.53
CA TYR A 190 -1.48 -5.94 -2.82
C TYR A 190 -0.46 -5.58 -3.90
N SER A 191 0.80 -5.89 -3.65
CA SER A 191 1.87 -5.73 -4.65
C SER A 191 1.64 -6.68 -5.82
N VAL A 192 1.87 -6.21 -7.03
CA VAL A 192 1.83 -7.04 -8.24
C VAL A 192 3.11 -7.88 -8.26
N ALA A 193 2.97 -9.20 -8.39
CA ALA A 193 4.04 -10.17 -8.20
C ALA A 193 4.77 -10.56 -9.49
N ASN A 194 4.41 -9.94 -10.61
CA ASN A 194 4.99 -10.18 -11.92
C ASN A 194 5.28 -8.88 -12.67
N ALA A 195 6.23 -8.95 -13.61
CA ALA A 195 6.53 -7.85 -14.50
C ALA A 195 5.36 -7.55 -15.47
N PRO A 196 5.25 -6.30 -15.96
CA PRO A 196 4.30 -5.94 -17.02
C PRO A 196 4.36 -6.88 -18.21
N ASN A 197 3.19 -7.22 -18.76
CA ASN A 197 3.04 -8.15 -19.88
C ASN A 197 1.91 -7.73 -20.82
N ASP A 198 1.93 -8.27 -22.03
CA ASP A 198 0.97 -7.93 -23.10
C ASP A 198 -0.43 -8.52 -22.86
N ASP A 199 -0.54 -9.56 -22.02
CA ASP A 199 -1.79 -10.26 -21.72
C ASP A 199 -2.64 -9.58 -20.62
N ASN A 200 -2.13 -8.50 -20.03
CA ASN A 200 -2.76 -7.77 -18.92
C ASN A 200 -3.05 -8.68 -17.71
N VAL A 201 -2.16 -9.66 -17.46
CA VAL A 201 -2.27 -10.63 -16.37
C VAL A 201 -1.42 -10.16 -15.19
N LEU A 202 -2.05 -10.07 -14.02
CA LEU A 202 -1.41 -9.69 -12.77
C LEU A 202 -1.40 -10.89 -11.82
N GLU A 203 -0.27 -11.11 -11.17
CA GLU A 203 -0.09 -12.11 -10.12
C GLU A 203 -0.12 -11.43 -8.75
N PHE A 204 -0.76 -12.05 -7.76
CA PHE A 204 -0.82 -11.56 -6.39
C PHE A 204 -0.48 -12.67 -5.40
N HIS A 205 0.41 -12.36 -4.45
CA HIS A 205 0.67 -13.24 -3.31
C HIS A 205 -0.07 -12.69 -2.10
N VAL A 206 -1.01 -13.47 -1.59
CA VAL A 206 -1.94 -13.03 -0.54
C VAL A 206 -1.76 -13.90 0.69
N ARG A 207 -1.51 -13.26 1.85
CA ARG A 207 -1.50 -13.93 3.15
C ARG A 207 -2.61 -13.38 4.06
N THR A 208 -3.26 -14.27 4.79
CA THR A 208 -4.20 -13.92 5.86
C THR A 208 -3.43 -13.68 7.16
N PRO A 209 -3.66 -12.59 7.91
CA PRO A 209 -3.09 -12.43 9.24
C PRO A 209 -3.49 -13.56 10.19
N ALA A 210 -2.54 -14.05 10.99
CA ALA A 210 -2.81 -15.07 12.00
C ALA A 210 -3.87 -14.60 13.01
N GLY A 211 -4.78 -15.50 13.40
CA GLY A 211 -5.81 -15.21 14.42
C GLY A 211 -6.93 -14.26 13.97
N ALA A 212 -6.92 -13.76 12.73
CA ALA A 212 -7.99 -12.92 12.20
C ALA A 212 -8.73 -13.62 11.05
N ALA A 213 -10.02 -13.34 10.91
CA ALA A 213 -10.82 -13.82 9.78
C ALA A 213 -10.28 -13.36 8.42
N GLY A 214 -9.39 -12.34 8.41
CA GLY A 214 -8.79 -11.73 7.23
C GLY A 214 -9.85 -11.26 6.25
N TRP A 215 -10.18 -9.97 6.25
CA TRP A 215 -11.28 -9.42 5.47
C TRP A 215 -11.17 -9.73 3.97
N VAL A 216 -10.50 -8.87 3.21
CA VAL A 216 -10.24 -9.10 1.79
C VAL A 216 -9.25 -10.25 1.63
N SER A 217 -8.20 -10.31 2.45
CA SER A 217 -7.18 -11.38 2.36
C SER A 217 -7.74 -12.78 2.58
N GLY A 218 -8.63 -12.96 3.56
CA GLY A 218 -9.26 -14.26 3.82
C GLY A 218 -10.30 -14.63 2.76
N ALA A 219 -10.96 -13.66 2.14
CA ALA A 219 -11.76 -13.92 0.95
C ALA A 219 -10.89 -14.42 -0.21
N LEU A 220 -9.83 -13.69 -0.52
CA LEU A 220 -8.89 -14.02 -1.59
C LEU A 220 -8.22 -15.38 -1.38
N VAL A 221 -7.80 -15.69 -0.14
CA VAL A 221 -7.11 -16.97 0.16
C VAL A 221 -8.07 -18.15 0.20
N ARG A 222 -9.27 -18.01 0.80
CA ARG A 222 -10.13 -19.17 1.14
C ARG A 222 -11.40 -19.31 0.32
N ARG A 223 -11.87 -18.25 -0.36
CA ARG A 223 -13.21 -18.23 -0.97
C ARG A 223 -13.20 -17.92 -2.46
N THR A 224 -12.26 -17.11 -2.93
CA THR A 224 -12.11 -16.78 -4.34
C THR A 224 -11.79 -18.02 -5.17
N LYS A 225 -12.35 -18.09 -6.38
CA LYS A 225 -12.16 -19.19 -7.34
C LYS A 225 -11.87 -18.65 -8.74
N PRO A 226 -11.23 -19.44 -9.62
CA PRO A 226 -11.19 -19.13 -11.04
C PRO A 226 -12.58 -18.77 -11.60
N GLY A 227 -12.64 -17.72 -12.42
CA GLY A 227 -13.87 -17.13 -12.96
C GLY A 227 -14.56 -16.09 -12.06
N ASP A 228 -14.14 -15.92 -10.79
CA ASP A 228 -14.64 -14.81 -9.97
C ASP A 228 -14.12 -13.46 -10.52
N LEU A 229 -14.94 -12.42 -10.38
CA LEU A 229 -14.58 -11.05 -10.74
C LEU A 229 -14.14 -10.26 -9.50
N LEU A 230 -12.94 -9.72 -9.58
CA LEU A 230 -12.38 -8.73 -8.66
C LEU A 230 -12.46 -7.34 -9.29
N ARG A 231 -12.21 -6.30 -8.48
CA ARG A 231 -11.92 -4.96 -8.98
C ARG A 231 -10.53 -4.55 -8.55
N VAL A 232 -9.77 -4.02 -9.49
CA VAL A 232 -8.37 -3.61 -9.32
C VAL A 232 -8.29 -2.11 -9.62
N ALA A 233 -7.85 -1.32 -8.64
CA ALA A 233 -7.65 0.11 -8.83
C ALA A 233 -6.34 0.40 -9.58
N ALA A 234 -6.11 1.66 -9.92
CA ALA A 234 -4.87 2.10 -10.56
C ALA A 234 -3.63 1.72 -9.73
N PRO A 235 -2.50 1.42 -10.38
CA PRO A 235 -1.26 1.08 -9.70
C PRO A 235 -0.67 2.30 -8.98
N MET A 236 -0.04 2.02 -7.84
CA MET A 236 0.57 2.98 -6.93
C MET A 236 1.92 2.43 -6.44
N GLY A 237 2.70 3.29 -5.79
CA GLY A 237 4.00 2.93 -5.23
C GLY A 237 5.16 3.30 -6.15
N SER A 238 6.30 3.54 -5.51
CA SER A 238 7.54 4.06 -6.12
C SER A 238 8.73 3.10 -6.00
N MET A 239 8.53 1.91 -5.42
CA MET A 239 9.55 0.86 -5.32
C MET A 239 9.78 0.17 -6.67
N THR A 240 10.16 0.95 -7.68
CA THR A 240 10.42 0.50 -9.06
C THR A 240 11.92 0.57 -9.36
N LEU A 241 12.39 -0.20 -10.35
CA LEU A 241 13.78 -0.14 -10.78
C LEU A 241 14.16 1.26 -11.29
N ASP A 242 15.32 1.74 -10.84
CA ASP A 242 16.07 2.75 -11.57
C ASP A 242 16.89 2.08 -12.68
N ARG A 243 16.38 2.22 -13.92
CA ARG A 243 17.02 1.65 -15.11
C ARG A 243 18.27 2.41 -15.56
N SER A 244 18.53 3.59 -15.00
CA SER A 244 19.73 4.39 -15.31
C SER A 244 20.92 4.03 -14.42
N SER A 245 20.67 3.38 -13.28
CA SER A 245 21.69 2.92 -12.36
C SER A 245 22.40 1.65 -12.88
N ASP A 246 23.72 1.65 -12.75
CA ASP A 246 24.63 0.54 -13.05
C ASP A 246 25.05 -0.27 -11.81
N ARG A 247 24.60 0.13 -10.62
CA ARG A 247 24.91 -0.53 -9.33
C ARG A 247 24.34 -1.93 -9.27
N ASP A 248 24.99 -2.85 -8.58
CA ASP A 248 24.39 -4.16 -8.30
C ASP A 248 23.13 -4.02 -7.41
N ILE A 249 22.30 -5.07 -7.35
CA ILE A 249 21.00 -5.01 -6.69
C ILE A 249 20.97 -5.95 -5.50
N LEU A 250 20.54 -5.41 -4.36
CA LEU A 250 20.13 -6.19 -3.20
C LEU A 250 18.61 -6.18 -3.09
N CYS A 251 18.00 -7.35 -3.04
CA CYS A 251 16.59 -7.53 -2.73
C CYS A 251 16.45 -8.31 -1.42
N VAL A 252 15.65 -7.79 -0.48
CA VAL A 252 15.36 -8.46 0.79
C VAL A 252 13.85 -8.62 0.93
N ALA A 253 13.38 -9.87 0.94
CA ALA A 253 11.98 -10.24 0.97
C ALA A 253 11.63 -11.03 2.24
N GLY A 254 10.49 -10.72 2.87
CA GLY A 254 9.94 -11.46 4.00
C GLY A 254 8.54 -12.01 3.71
N GLY A 255 8.36 -13.33 3.72
CA GLY A 255 7.06 -13.97 3.47
C GLY A 255 6.42 -13.55 2.13
N VAL A 256 5.23 -12.94 2.16
CA VAL A 256 4.57 -12.42 0.92
C VAL A 256 5.17 -11.11 0.41
N GLY A 257 6.11 -10.50 1.14
CA GLY A 257 6.96 -9.43 0.61
C GLY A 257 7.84 -9.87 -0.56
N LEU A 258 7.85 -11.17 -0.88
CA LEU A 258 8.40 -11.68 -2.12
C LEU A 258 7.72 -11.12 -3.37
N ALA A 259 6.41 -10.82 -3.33
CA ALA A 259 5.65 -10.39 -4.51
C ALA A 259 6.34 -9.26 -5.31
N PRO A 260 6.55 -8.06 -4.75
CA PRO A 260 7.16 -6.98 -5.53
C PRO A 260 8.62 -7.28 -5.90
N ILE A 261 9.37 -8.03 -5.07
CA ILE A 261 10.73 -8.46 -5.39
C ILE A 261 10.76 -9.38 -6.61
N LYS A 262 9.86 -10.36 -6.67
CA LYS A 262 9.69 -11.25 -7.83
C LYS A 262 9.40 -10.45 -9.10
N ALA A 263 8.50 -9.45 -9.02
CA ALA A 263 8.21 -8.59 -10.17
C ALA A 263 9.45 -7.84 -10.66
N LEU A 264 10.26 -7.29 -9.75
CA LEU A 264 11.51 -6.57 -10.10
C LEU A 264 12.53 -7.52 -10.76
N VAL A 265 12.68 -8.74 -10.22
CA VAL A 265 13.57 -9.76 -10.79
C VAL A 265 13.09 -10.19 -12.18
N GLU A 266 11.79 -10.40 -12.38
CA GLU A 266 11.22 -10.70 -13.70
C GLU A 266 11.48 -9.57 -14.70
N GLU A 267 11.32 -8.31 -14.31
CA GLU A 267 11.65 -7.16 -15.17
C GLU A 267 13.14 -7.18 -15.56
N LEU A 268 14.03 -7.49 -14.61
CA LEU A 268 15.47 -7.61 -14.84
C LEU A 268 15.82 -8.73 -15.83
N THR A 269 15.05 -9.82 -15.93
CA THR A 269 15.30 -10.85 -16.96
C THR A 269 15.25 -10.30 -18.39
N GLN A 270 14.48 -9.23 -18.60
CA GLN A 270 14.31 -8.61 -19.92
C GLN A 270 15.34 -7.50 -20.15
N VAL A 271 15.63 -6.70 -19.12
CA VAL A 271 16.40 -5.45 -19.26
C VAL A 271 17.82 -5.51 -18.72
N ASN A 272 18.15 -6.44 -17.81
CA ASN A 272 19.47 -6.52 -17.21
C ASN A 272 20.52 -6.92 -18.26
N ARG A 273 21.71 -6.35 -18.11
CA ARG A 273 22.86 -6.58 -19.00
C ARG A 273 24.12 -6.93 -18.22
N THR A 274 24.32 -6.33 -17.06
CA THR A 274 25.61 -6.38 -16.34
C THR A 274 25.49 -6.44 -14.82
N ARG A 275 24.32 -6.16 -14.23
CA ARG A 275 24.15 -6.00 -12.78
C ARG A 275 24.03 -7.38 -12.11
N TRP A 276 24.77 -7.60 -11.05
CA TRP A 276 24.55 -8.73 -10.14
C TRP A 276 23.33 -8.48 -9.28
N VAL A 277 22.55 -9.53 -9.02
CA VAL A 277 21.31 -9.43 -8.25
C VAL A 277 21.32 -10.48 -7.15
N HIS A 278 21.18 -10.02 -5.91
CA HIS A 278 21.14 -10.84 -4.71
C HIS A 278 19.74 -10.78 -4.10
N VAL A 279 19.03 -11.91 -4.05
CA VAL A 279 17.72 -12.01 -3.42
C VAL A 279 17.83 -12.79 -2.13
N PHE A 280 17.62 -12.11 -1.00
CA PHE A 280 17.50 -12.70 0.31
C PHE A 280 16.03 -12.94 0.63
N TYR A 281 15.62 -14.19 0.77
CA TYR A 281 14.22 -14.55 1.00
C TYR A 281 14.03 -15.21 2.37
N GLY A 282 13.49 -14.44 3.32
CA GLY A 282 13.31 -14.86 4.69
C GLY A 282 11.91 -15.33 5.02
N VAL A 283 11.83 -16.43 5.76
CA VAL A 283 10.59 -16.93 6.38
C VAL A 283 10.85 -17.43 7.79
N ARG A 284 9.78 -17.73 8.52
CA ARG A 284 9.89 -18.32 9.86
C ARG A 284 10.05 -19.83 9.82
N ARG A 285 9.30 -20.51 8.94
CA ARG A 285 9.32 -21.98 8.81
C ARG A 285 9.50 -22.36 7.34
N PRO A 286 10.20 -23.45 7.00
CA PRO A 286 10.59 -23.76 5.62
C PRO A 286 9.39 -23.92 4.68
N GLU A 287 8.26 -24.43 5.15
CA GLU A 287 7.03 -24.57 4.35
C GLU A 287 6.45 -23.23 3.87
N GLU A 288 6.89 -22.11 4.43
CA GLU A 288 6.50 -20.77 4.01
C GLU A 288 7.32 -20.26 2.80
N LEU A 289 8.37 -20.97 2.36
CA LEU A 289 9.16 -20.66 1.15
C LEU A 289 8.42 -21.05 -0.14
N TYR A 290 7.13 -20.71 -0.24
CA TYR A 290 6.25 -21.13 -1.34
C TYR A 290 6.74 -20.69 -2.72
N GLY A 291 7.42 -19.54 -2.80
CA GLY A 291 7.92 -18.97 -4.05
C GLY A 291 9.35 -19.39 -4.42
N LEU A 292 10.04 -20.16 -3.55
CA LEU A 292 11.43 -20.55 -3.78
C LEU A 292 11.62 -21.38 -5.06
N PRO A 293 10.79 -22.38 -5.40
CA PRO A 293 10.96 -23.13 -6.65
C PRO A 293 10.91 -22.26 -7.92
N GLY A 294 10.10 -21.21 -7.91
CA GLY A 294 10.05 -20.25 -9.02
C GLY A 294 11.33 -19.41 -9.13
N LEU A 295 11.88 -18.99 -7.99
CA LEU A 295 13.16 -18.27 -7.93
C LEU A 295 14.33 -19.15 -8.37
N GLU A 296 14.36 -20.43 -7.99
CA GLU A 296 15.38 -21.39 -8.41
C GLU A 296 15.37 -21.58 -9.94
N GLY A 297 14.18 -21.63 -10.55
CA GLY A 297 14.04 -21.64 -12.01
C GLY A 297 14.63 -20.39 -12.66
N LEU A 298 14.47 -19.21 -12.05
CA LEU A 298 15.08 -17.97 -12.53
C LEU A 298 16.60 -18.00 -12.39
N VAL A 299 17.14 -18.48 -11.27
CA VAL A 299 18.58 -18.64 -11.04
C VAL A 299 19.21 -19.57 -12.07
N ALA A 300 18.57 -20.72 -12.35
CA ALA A 300 19.05 -21.66 -13.35
C ALA A 300 19.13 -21.07 -14.76
N ALA A 301 18.24 -20.13 -15.09
CA ALA A 301 18.20 -19.45 -16.38
C ALA A 301 19.11 -18.20 -16.46
N HIS A 302 19.49 -17.60 -15.33
CA HIS A 302 20.16 -16.29 -15.28
C HIS A 302 21.36 -16.30 -14.32
N PRO A 303 22.60 -16.48 -14.84
CA PRO A 303 23.81 -16.61 -14.01
C PRO A 303 24.17 -15.38 -13.14
N TRP A 304 23.59 -14.21 -13.42
CA TRP A 304 23.78 -12.97 -12.65
C TRP A 304 22.87 -12.89 -11.41
N LEU A 305 21.93 -13.82 -11.26
CA LEU A 305 20.97 -13.88 -10.16
C LEU A 305 21.41 -14.91 -9.12
N SER A 306 21.39 -14.51 -7.86
CA SER A 306 21.55 -15.40 -6.71
C SER A 306 20.36 -15.27 -5.76
N VAL A 307 19.98 -16.38 -5.14
CA VAL A 307 18.87 -16.45 -4.17
C VAL A 307 19.38 -17.15 -2.92
N THR A 308 19.26 -16.48 -1.78
CA THR A 308 19.64 -16.98 -0.46
C THR A 308 18.39 -17.11 0.40
N PRO A 309 17.83 -18.32 0.55
CA PRO A 309 16.71 -18.54 1.45
C PRO A 309 17.20 -18.53 2.91
N ALA A 310 16.41 -17.97 3.82
CA ALA A 310 16.68 -18.03 5.25
C ALA A 310 15.44 -18.43 6.07
N CYS A 311 15.69 -19.16 7.15
CA CYS A 311 14.67 -19.63 8.07
C CYS A 311 15.05 -19.31 9.52
N SER A 312 14.12 -18.75 10.30
CA SER A 312 14.39 -18.33 11.69
C SER A 312 13.87 -19.26 12.79
N GLU A 313 12.90 -20.14 12.51
CA GLU A 313 12.29 -21.05 13.51
C GLU A 313 12.59 -22.54 13.25
N ASP A 314 13.44 -22.87 12.27
CA ASP A 314 13.90 -24.24 12.01
C ASP A 314 15.44 -24.34 12.04
N PRO A 315 16.03 -24.92 13.10
CA PRO A 315 17.48 -25.03 13.23
C PRO A 315 18.11 -26.07 12.30
N ASP A 316 17.29 -26.97 11.72
CA ASP A 316 17.74 -28.03 10.81
C ASP A 316 17.53 -27.61 9.33
N PHE A 317 17.16 -26.35 9.08
CA PHE A 317 16.96 -25.84 7.73
C PHE A 317 18.26 -25.87 6.91
N ASP A 318 18.18 -26.46 5.71
CA ASP A 318 19.27 -26.51 4.75
C ASP A 318 19.39 -25.18 3.99
N GLY A 319 19.95 -24.17 4.66
CA GLY A 319 20.11 -22.81 4.16
C GLY A 319 20.61 -21.85 5.24
N GLU A 320 20.37 -20.55 5.07
CA GLU A 320 20.75 -19.57 6.09
C GLU A 320 19.82 -19.63 7.31
N LEU A 321 20.43 -19.64 8.50
CA LEU A 321 19.70 -19.64 9.77
C LEU A 321 19.62 -18.23 10.37
N GLY A 322 18.44 -17.88 10.86
CA GLY A 322 18.16 -16.64 11.60
C GLY A 322 17.22 -15.68 10.88
N ASP A 323 16.98 -14.53 11.51
CA ASP A 323 16.16 -13.48 10.92
C ASP A 323 16.85 -12.89 9.68
N ILE A 324 16.10 -12.67 8.61
CA ILE A 324 16.66 -12.25 7.32
C ILE A 324 17.44 -10.93 7.40
N SER A 325 17.06 -10.03 8.31
CA SER A 325 17.79 -8.78 8.57
C SER A 325 19.20 -9.02 9.11
N GLU A 326 19.41 -10.10 9.87
CA GLU A 326 20.73 -10.50 10.40
C GLU A 326 21.52 -11.30 9.37
N VAL A 327 20.84 -12.13 8.57
CA VAL A 327 21.49 -12.89 7.51
C VAL A 327 22.12 -11.94 6.48
N VAL A 328 21.38 -10.91 6.06
CA VAL A 328 21.85 -9.93 5.06
C VAL A 328 23.16 -9.24 5.46
N THR A 329 23.41 -8.99 6.76
CA THR A 329 24.64 -8.31 7.20
C THR A 329 25.88 -9.19 7.10
N ARG A 330 25.73 -10.52 7.08
CA ARG A 330 26.86 -11.47 6.91
C ARG A 330 27.51 -11.37 5.54
N TYR A 331 26.78 -10.83 4.57
CA TYR A 331 27.15 -10.74 3.16
C TYR A 331 27.47 -9.31 2.70
N GLY A 332 27.22 -8.31 3.56
CA GLY A 332 27.52 -6.91 3.29
C GLY A 332 29.02 -6.57 3.38
N PRO A 333 29.39 -5.28 3.27
CA PRO A 333 28.51 -4.11 3.22
C PRO A 333 27.86 -3.90 1.84
N TRP A 334 26.64 -3.33 1.83
CA TRP A 334 25.82 -3.14 0.62
C TRP A 334 25.86 -1.72 0.05
N THR A 335 26.88 -0.94 0.40
CA THR A 335 26.96 0.51 0.12
C THR A 335 26.96 0.87 -1.37
N THR A 336 27.37 -0.06 -2.24
CA THR A 336 27.40 0.09 -3.70
C THR A 336 26.18 -0.47 -4.41
N HIS A 337 25.12 -0.85 -3.68
CA HIS A 337 23.94 -1.51 -4.26
C HIS A 337 22.71 -0.62 -4.23
N ASP A 338 21.83 -0.77 -5.22
CA ASP A 338 20.43 -0.34 -5.08
C ASP A 338 19.68 -1.42 -4.28
N CYS A 339 19.14 -1.04 -3.13
CA CYS A 339 18.51 -1.94 -2.17
C CYS A 339 16.97 -1.86 -2.26
N TYR A 340 16.30 -3.00 -2.33
CA TYR A 340 14.84 -3.14 -2.35
C TYR A 340 14.39 -4.04 -1.21
N VAL A 341 13.58 -3.52 -0.28
CA VAL A 341 13.16 -4.25 0.93
C VAL A 341 11.63 -4.34 0.99
N SER A 342 11.09 -5.55 1.15
CA SER A 342 9.65 -5.74 1.28
C SER A 342 9.31 -6.89 2.23
N GLY A 343 8.34 -6.67 3.13
CA GLY A 343 7.95 -7.65 4.12
C GLY A 343 7.04 -7.07 5.20
N SER A 344 7.05 -7.70 6.37
CA SER A 344 6.35 -7.18 7.54
C SER A 344 7.04 -5.91 8.05
N ALA A 345 6.29 -4.98 8.65
CA ALA A 345 6.86 -3.74 9.19
C ALA A 345 8.03 -3.98 10.18
N PRO A 346 7.98 -4.98 11.09
CA PRO A 346 9.14 -5.32 11.93
C PRO A 346 10.37 -5.73 11.13
N MET A 347 10.20 -6.58 10.10
CA MET A 347 11.30 -7.04 9.27
C MET A 347 11.91 -5.91 8.45
N VAL A 348 11.08 -5.08 7.79
CA VAL A 348 11.57 -3.94 7.01
C VAL A 348 12.35 -2.98 7.91
N ARG A 349 11.82 -2.63 9.09
CA ARG A 349 12.55 -1.77 10.06
C ARG A 349 13.88 -2.37 10.49
N ALA A 350 13.92 -3.67 10.77
CA ALA A 350 15.15 -4.34 11.18
C ALA A 350 16.20 -4.31 10.04
N THR A 351 15.79 -4.60 8.81
CA THR A 351 16.66 -4.52 7.63
C THR A 351 17.14 -3.08 7.36
N LEU A 352 16.27 -2.07 7.46
CA LEU A 352 16.68 -0.68 7.27
C LEU A 352 17.69 -0.22 8.32
N ARG A 353 17.54 -0.65 9.58
CA ARG A 353 18.53 -0.39 10.63
C ARG A 353 19.86 -1.07 10.35
N ALA A 354 19.84 -2.30 9.85
CA ALA A 354 21.03 -3.03 9.45
C ALA A 354 21.77 -2.33 8.30
N LEU A 355 21.06 -1.95 7.23
CA LEU A 355 21.64 -1.22 6.10
C LEU A 355 22.19 0.16 6.51
N ALA A 356 21.51 0.86 7.43
CA ALA A 356 22.00 2.13 7.96
C ALA A 356 23.27 1.95 8.81
N ALA A 357 23.38 0.85 9.57
CA ALA A 357 24.59 0.54 10.34
C ALA A 357 25.80 0.20 9.44
N ASP A 358 25.54 -0.27 8.22
CA ASP A 358 26.54 -0.51 7.16
C ASP A 358 26.82 0.75 6.31
N ASP A 359 26.31 1.92 6.70
CA ASP A 359 26.44 3.20 5.98
C ASP A 359 25.89 3.18 4.52
N VAL A 360 24.88 2.35 4.25
CA VAL A 360 24.20 2.37 2.93
C VAL A 360 23.48 3.71 2.74
N PRO A 361 23.74 4.45 1.64
CA PRO A 361 23.08 5.73 1.40
C PRO A 361 21.55 5.61 1.35
N PRO A 362 20.79 6.47 2.05
CA PRO A 362 19.32 6.38 2.07
C PRO A 362 18.68 6.42 0.68
N ASP A 363 19.23 7.20 -0.25
CA ASP A 363 18.73 7.33 -1.63
C ASP A 363 18.93 6.05 -2.46
N HIS A 364 19.75 5.11 -1.99
CA HIS A 364 19.93 3.80 -2.61
C HIS A 364 18.88 2.78 -2.13
N ILE A 365 18.14 3.09 -1.05
CA ILE A 365 17.22 2.16 -0.41
C ILE A 365 15.78 2.51 -0.78
N ARG A 366 15.08 1.54 -1.36
CA ARG A 366 13.64 1.60 -1.64
C ARG A 366 12.97 0.48 -0.86
N TYR A 367 11.80 0.77 -0.29
CA TYR A 367 11.06 -0.24 0.48
C TYR A 367 9.56 -0.03 0.35
N ASP A 368 8.83 -1.14 0.54
CA ASP A 368 7.37 -1.16 0.64
C ASP A 368 6.99 -1.75 2.01
N THR A 369 6.01 -1.14 2.68
CA THR A 369 5.55 -1.59 4.00
C THR A 369 4.04 -1.75 4.07
N PHE A 370 3.62 -2.92 4.52
CA PHE A 370 2.24 -3.17 4.93
C PHE A 370 2.03 -2.72 6.38
N GLY A 371 1.72 -1.44 6.61
CA GLY A 371 1.36 -0.88 7.92
C GLY A 371 2.16 0.37 8.31
N ASN A 372 1.84 0.94 9.47
CA ASN A 372 2.57 2.11 9.97
C ASN A 372 4.00 1.71 10.37
N LEU A 373 4.97 2.44 9.81
CA LEU A 373 6.39 2.31 10.11
C LEU A 373 6.72 2.80 11.51
#